data_AF-A0AAD6UKL8-F1
#
_entry.id   AF-A0AAD6UKL8-F1
#
_cell.length_a   1.000
_cell.length_b   1.000
_cell.length_c   1.000
_cell.angle_alpha   90.00
_cell.angle_beta   90.00
_cell.angle_gamma   90.00
#
_symmetry.space_group_name_H-M   'P 1'
#
loop_
_entity.id
_entity.type
_entity.pdbx_description
1 polymer ?
#
loop_
_entity_poly.entity_id
_entity_poly.type
_entity_poly.pdbx_seq_one_letter_code
_entity_poly.pdbx_strand_id
1 'polypeptide(L)'
;MLEWTERSGKSTQNNARSKKVHDSKLVSTAVDVVSTSQVAFVPIVLGAHGYADTYVAGIASGPGMRIFWAGSHGGKGGATVVLSEQDWQIIVNFNLDEMKGWKQRKRMHSPDPYESELTYGAVELHHLEMNRFHIGMWGQAVLAGKCDPTDPPPQDLVTLWNGGTSSTLSRPKPCGRSGPNPAQQAASSSTSDTTNLLLTTMVPVMAMMAQNMAVLCRPPLRPPAIADNLHIFMDAFQRAKNVVNTCIVNAKGHLRDASYTPDIICEPSVTSERLMELTGFAEVEVHQLKKFACQWSGKMEGKRARRGISF
;
A
#
# COMPACT_ATOMS: atom_id res chain seq x y z
N MET A 1 -2.03 -22.66 1.36
CA MET A 1 -3.28 -22.53 0.57
C MET A 1 -2.89 -21.96 -0.77
N LEU A 2 -3.00 -22.73 -1.85
CA LEU A 2 -2.67 -22.24 -3.19
C LEU A 2 -3.92 -21.72 -3.89
N GLU A 3 -3.81 -20.58 -4.55
CA GLU A 3 -4.81 -20.07 -5.51
C GLU A 3 -4.14 -20.01 -6.87
N TRP A 4 -4.73 -20.66 -7.87
CA TRP A 4 -4.32 -20.49 -9.27
C TRP A 4 -5.39 -19.71 -10.04
N THR A 5 -4.97 -19.01 -11.08
CA THR A 5 -5.88 -18.31 -12.00
C THR A 5 -5.65 -18.85 -13.40
N GLU A 6 -6.59 -19.63 -13.90
CA GLU A 6 -6.55 -20.12 -15.28
C GLU A 6 -6.79 -18.94 -16.23
N ARG A 7 -5.79 -18.59 -17.04
CA ARG A 7 -6.00 -17.70 -18.19
C ARG A 7 -6.51 -18.54 -19.34
N SER A 8 -7.82 -18.75 -19.38
CA SER A 8 -8.50 -19.28 -20.56
C SER A 8 -8.13 -18.42 -21.78
N GLY A 9 -7.54 -19.05 -22.80
CA GLY A 9 -7.23 -18.43 -24.08
C GLY A 9 -8.50 -17.88 -24.72
N LYS A 10 -8.36 -16.72 -25.36
CA LYS A 10 -9.42 -15.89 -25.97
C LYS A 10 -10.51 -16.71 -26.67
N SER A 11 -11.60 -16.97 -25.96
CA SER A 11 -12.90 -17.30 -26.56
C SER A 11 -13.79 -16.08 -26.41
N THR A 12 -14.19 -15.54 -27.56
CA THR A 12 -15.17 -14.47 -27.69
C THR A 12 -16.53 -15.00 -27.24
N GLN A 13 -16.88 -14.91 -25.95
CA GLN A 13 -18.27 -15.05 -25.53
C GLN A 13 -18.49 -14.47 -24.12
N ASN A 14 -19.44 -13.53 -24.07
CA ASN A 14 -20.32 -13.11 -22.97
C ASN A 14 -19.83 -13.23 -21.52
N ASN A 15 -19.92 -12.10 -20.82
CA ASN A 15 -19.59 -11.78 -19.43
C ASN A 15 -20.24 -12.70 -18.34
N ALA A 16 -20.05 -14.01 -18.42
CA ALA A 16 -20.25 -14.90 -17.29
C ALA A 16 -19.00 -14.79 -16.41
N ARG A 17 -19.14 -14.09 -15.28
CA ARG A 17 -18.08 -13.95 -14.28
C ARG A 17 -17.61 -15.34 -13.86
N SER A 18 -16.39 -15.74 -14.24
CA SER A 18 -15.85 -17.06 -13.91
C SER A 18 -15.94 -17.27 -12.40
N LYS A 19 -16.67 -18.30 -11.98
CA LYS A 19 -16.76 -18.68 -10.57
C LYS A 19 -15.37 -19.14 -10.14
N LYS A 20 -14.78 -18.44 -9.17
CA LYS A 20 -13.54 -18.89 -8.52
C LYS A 20 -13.88 -20.12 -7.68
N VAL A 21 -13.43 -21.29 -8.12
CA VAL A 21 -13.50 -22.51 -7.32
C VAL A 21 -12.36 -22.49 -6.30
N HIS A 22 -12.67 -22.80 -5.05
CA HIS A 22 -11.68 -22.89 -3.98
C HIS A 22 -11.70 -24.29 -3.40
N ASP A 23 -10.75 -25.12 -3.82
CA ASP A 23 -10.56 -26.46 -3.25
C ASP A 23 -9.39 -26.45 -2.28
N SER A 24 -9.67 -26.73 -1.00
CA SER A 24 -8.64 -27.02 0.00
C SER A 24 -8.59 -28.53 0.23
N LYS A 25 -7.63 -29.21 -0.39
CA LYS A 25 -7.32 -30.61 -0.09
C LYS A 25 -6.10 -30.65 0.82
N LEU A 26 -6.17 -31.43 1.90
CA LEU A 26 -5.02 -31.72 2.75
C LEU A 26 -4.16 -32.76 2.03
N VAL A 27 -2.92 -32.41 1.72
CA VAL A 27 -1.93 -33.36 1.20
C VAL A 27 -1.42 -34.17 2.37
N SER A 28 -1.44 -35.50 2.28
CA SER A 28 -0.95 -36.38 3.35
C SER A 28 0.57 -36.36 3.47
N THR A 29 1.28 -35.95 2.42
CA THR A 29 2.74 -35.90 2.37
C THR A 29 3.21 -34.48 2.69
N ALA A 30 4.02 -34.34 3.74
CA ALA A 30 4.76 -33.11 3.98
C ALA A 30 5.79 -32.94 2.86
N VAL A 31 5.77 -31.77 2.20
CA VAL A 31 6.68 -31.43 1.11
C VAL A 31 7.60 -30.34 1.63
N ASP A 32 8.91 -30.59 1.58
CA ASP A 32 9.89 -29.57 1.90
C ASP A 32 9.99 -28.57 0.74
N VAL A 33 9.21 -27.49 0.84
CA VAL A 33 9.14 -26.45 -0.20
C VAL A 33 10.49 -25.76 -0.38
N VAL A 34 11.34 -25.72 0.65
CA VAL A 34 12.59 -24.96 0.65
C VAL A 34 13.69 -25.67 -0.14
N SER A 35 13.71 -27.00 -0.13
CA SER A 35 14.69 -27.79 -0.89
C SER A 35 14.23 -28.17 -2.31
N THR A 36 12.99 -27.83 -2.67
CA THR A 36 12.37 -28.24 -3.94
C THR A 36 12.46 -27.13 -4.98
N SER A 37 12.85 -27.45 -6.22
CA SER A 37 12.81 -26.50 -7.35
C SER A 37 11.37 -26.21 -7.79
N GLN A 38 11.12 -25.10 -8.50
CA GLN A 38 9.78 -24.78 -9.01
C GLN A 38 9.24 -25.92 -9.88
N VAL A 39 10.12 -26.47 -10.73
CA VAL A 39 9.81 -27.57 -11.67
C VAL A 39 9.38 -28.84 -10.93
N ALA A 40 9.98 -29.15 -9.78
CA ALA A 40 9.60 -30.30 -8.97
C ALA A 40 8.38 -30.02 -8.07
N PHE A 41 8.20 -28.78 -7.63
CA PHE A 41 7.09 -28.38 -6.76
C PHE A 41 5.73 -28.41 -7.49
N VAL A 42 5.69 -27.93 -8.73
CA VAL A 42 4.43 -27.84 -9.51
C VAL A 42 3.73 -29.20 -9.67
N PRO A 43 4.41 -30.30 -10.10
CA PRO A 43 3.81 -31.62 -10.18
C PRO A 43 3.27 -32.14 -8.85
N ILE A 44 3.95 -31.86 -7.74
CA ILE A 44 3.52 -32.29 -6.40
C ILE A 44 2.20 -31.61 -6.02
N VAL A 45 2.10 -30.30 -6.25
CA VAL A 45 0.87 -29.54 -6.02
C VAL A 45 -0.24 -30.01 -6.96
N LEU A 46 0.04 -30.20 -8.24
CA LEU A 46 -0.95 -30.70 -9.19
C LEU A 46 -1.45 -32.09 -8.79
N GLY A 47 -0.55 -32.99 -8.35
CA GLY A 47 -0.89 -34.31 -7.85
C GLY A 47 -1.82 -34.25 -6.64
N ALA A 48 -1.53 -33.37 -5.67
CA ALA A 48 -2.39 -33.14 -4.52
C ALA A 48 -3.83 -32.71 -4.89
N HIS A 49 -4.01 -32.06 -6.04
CA HIS A 49 -5.32 -31.65 -6.53
C HIS A 49 -5.97 -32.66 -7.50
N GLY A 50 -5.25 -33.69 -7.94
CA GLY A 50 -5.70 -34.68 -8.91
C GLY A 50 -5.52 -34.24 -10.38
N TYR A 51 -4.55 -33.37 -10.63
CA TYR A 51 -4.29 -32.75 -11.93
C TYR A 51 -2.93 -33.12 -12.54
N ALA A 52 -2.17 -34.01 -11.91
CA ALA A 52 -0.84 -34.39 -12.39
C ALA A 52 -0.86 -35.01 -13.80
N ASP A 53 -1.95 -35.69 -14.17
CA ASP A 53 -2.09 -36.31 -15.49
C ASP A 53 -2.54 -35.32 -16.58
N THR A 54 -3.14 -34.19 -16.17
CA THR A 54 -3.69 -33.19 -17.10
C THR A 54 -2.68 -32.09 -17.44
N TYR A 55 -1.76 -31.79 -16.53
CA TYR A 55 -0.84 -30.66 -16.67
C TYR A 55 0.60 -31.08 -16.42
N VAL A 56 1.49 -30.67 -17.33
CA VAL A 56 2.94 -30.82 -17.19
C VAL A 56 3.58 -29.44 -17.06
N ALA A 57 4.47 -29.28 -16.08
CA ALA A 57 5.22 -28.03 -15.93
C ALA A 57 6.15 -27.84 -17.14
N GLY A 58 5.98 -26.74 -17.88
CA GLY A 58 6.90 -26.39 -18.97
C GLY A 58 8.27 -25.99 -18.42
N ILE A 59 9.34 -26.46 -19.07
CA ILE A 59 10.74 -26.22 -18.66
C ILE A 59 11.09 -24.71 -18.61
N ALA A 60 10.45 -23.89 -19.45
CA ALA A 60 10.80 -22.47 -19.60
C ALA A 60 9.89 -21.49 -18.83
N SER A 61 8.64 -21.86 -18.56
CA SER A 61 7.66 -20.98 -17.90
C SER A 61 6.46 -21.77 -17.41
N GLY A 62 6.29 -21.86 -16.09
CA GLY A 62 5.07 -22.40 -15.49
C GLY A 62 3.91 -21.41 -15.56
N PRO A 63 2.67 -21.86 -15.26
CA PRO A 63 1.57 -20.93 -15.04
C PRO A 63 1.92 -19.99 -13.87
N GLY A 64 1.64 -18.69 -14.01
CA GLY A 64 1.96 -17.73 -12.96
C GLY A 64 1.27 -18.07 -11.64
N MET A 65 2.05 -18.37 -10.61
CA MET A 65 1.53 -18.82 -9.30
C MET A 65 1.67 -17.71 -8.26
N ARG A 66 0.72 -17.61 -7.32
CA ARG A 66 0.88 -16.74 -6.14
C ARG A 66 1.06 -17.61 -4.90
N ILE A 67 2.14 -17.37 -4.17
CA ILE A 67 2.45 -18.08 -2.94
C ILE A 67 2.22 -17.11 -1.78
N PHE A 68 1.43 -17.55 -0.80
CA PHE A 68 1.21 -16.80 0.43
C PHE A 68 1.06 -17.76 1.61
N TRP A 69 1.52 -17.30 2.77
CA TRP A 69 1.34 -17.97 4.05
C TRP A 69 0.84 -16.98 5.10
N ALA A 70 0.37 -17.49 6.24
CA ALA A 70 -0.06 -16.64 7.35
C ALA A 70 1.12 -15.78 7.83
N GLY A 71 0.96 -14.45 7.78
CA GLY A 71 2.02 -13.49 8.12
C GLY A 71 2.87 -12.99 6.95
N SER A 72 2.69 -13.52 5.74
CA SER A 72 3.35 -12.97 4.53
C SER A 72 2.91 -11.52 4.25
N HIS A 73 3.85 -10.69 3.78
CA HIS A 73 3.62 -9.26 3.57
C HIS A 73 2.57 -9.02 2.47
N GLY A 74 1.50 -8.26 2.78
CA GLY A 74 0.39 -8.01 1.86
C GLY A 74 -0.67 -9.12 1.77
N GLY A 75 -0.45 -10.25 2.47
CA GLY A 75 -1.36 -11.39 2.49
C GLY A 75 -1.73 -11.91 1.10
N LYS A 76 -2.92 -12.49 0.99
CA LYS A 76 -3.44 -13.05 -0.28
C LYS A 76 -3.50 -12.03 -1.42
N GLY A 77 -3.80 -10.76 -1.11
CA GLY A 77 -3.95 -9.71 -2.12
C GLY A 77 -2.63 -9.16 -2.66
N GLY A 78 -1.57 -9.19 -1.85
CA GLY A 78 -0.25 -8.64 -2.17
C GLY A 78 0.81 -9.67 -2.54
N ALA A 79 0.47 -10.97 -2.56
CA ALA A 79 1.40 -12.03 -2.90
C ALA A 79 2.04 -11.84 -4.28
N THR A 80 3.36 -11.94 -4.34
CA THR A 80 4.15 -11.89 -5.57
C THR A 80 3.75 -13.03 -6.50
N VAL A 81 3.67 -12.74 -7.80
CA VAL A 81 3.44 -13.76 -8.82
C VAL A 81 4.80 -14.35 -9.23
N VAL A 82 4.97 -15.64 -9.05
CA VAL A 82 6.15 -16.41 -9.48
C VAL A 82 5.96 -16.75 -10.95
N LEU A 83 6.85 -16.26 -11.80
CA LEU A 83 6.84 -16.53 -13.24
C LEU A 83 8.04 -17.40 -13.67
N SER A 84 9.14 -17.32 -12.93
CA SER A 84 10.39 -17.99 -13.25
C SER A 84 10.99 -18.72 -12.03
N GLU A 85 11.93 -19.64 -12.30
CA GLU A 85 12.72 -20.28 -11.25
C GLU A 85 13.50 -19.24 -10.43
N GLN A 86 13.93 -18.13 -11.06
CA GLN A 86 14.59 -17.04 -10.33
C GLN A 86 13.66 -16.39 -9.30
N ASP A 87 12.39 -16.14 -9.65
CA ASP A 87 11.39 -15.63 -8.70
C ASP A 87 11.13 -16.64 -7.56
N TRP A 88 11.15 -17.94 -7.89
CA TRP A 88 11.01 -19.02 -6.92
C TRP A 88 12.17 -19.00 -5.92
N GLN A 89 13.41 -18.91 -6.41
CA GLN A 89 14.60 -18.82 -5.57
C GLN A 89 14.58 -17.58 -4.66
N ILE A 90 14.07 -16.43 -5.13
CA ILE A 90 13.93 -15.23 -4.27
C ILE A 90 12.96 -15.50 -3.10
N ILE A 91 11.88 -16.25 -3.33
CA ILE A 91 10.90 -16.57 -2.29
C ILE A 91 11.42 -17.65 -1.34
N VAL A 92 12.10 -18.67 -1.88
CA VAL A 92 12.61 -19.80 -1.10
C VAL A 92 13.85 -19.43 -0.28
N ASN A 93 14.77 -18.66 -0.87
CA ASN A 93 15.95 -18.14 -0.17
C ASN A 93 15.59 -17.00 0.80
N PHE A 94 14.31 -16.61 0.88
CA PHE A 94 13.82 -15.77 1.96
C PHE A 94 13.80 -16.57 3.27
N ASN A 95 14.98 -16.74 3.85
CA ASN A 95 15.18 -17.53 5.05
C ASN A 95 14.63 -16.75 6.27
N LEU A 96 13.38 -17.06 6.63
CA LEU A 96 12.72 -16.51 7.82
C LEU A 96 13.46 -16.86 9.12
N ASP A 97 14.27 -17.92 9.13
CA ASP A 97 15.01 -18.38 10.29
C ASP A 97 16.36 -17.67 10.46
N GLU A 98 16.99 -17.22 9.37
CA GLU A 98 18.21 -16.40 9.39
C GLU A 98 17.94 -14.92 9.67
N MET A 99 16.71 -14.45 9.45
CA MET A 99 16.29 -13.14 9.94
C MET A 99 16.22 -13.14 11.47
N LYS A 100 17.35 -12.84 12.13
CA LYS A 100 17.44 -12.59 13.57
C LYS A 100 16.34 -11.61 14.00
N GLY A 101 15.29 -12.13 14.65
CA GLY A 101 14.16 -11.32 15.16
C GLY A 101 12.76 -11.84 14.78
N TRP A 102 12.60 -12.67 13.76
CA TRP A 102 11.26 -13.16 13.36
C TRP A 102 10.68 -14.19 14.34
N LYS A 103 11.51 -15.04 14.96
CA LYS A 103 11.10 -16.10 15.90
C LYS A 103 10.49 -15.61 17.21
N GLN A 104 10.49 -14.31 17.51
CA GLN A 104 10.00 -13.80 18.81
C GLN A 104 8.49 -13.54 18.88
N ARG A 105 7.70 -13.83 17.84
CA ARG A 105 6.23 -13.82 17.97
C ARG A 105 5.69 -15.15 18.50
N LYS A 106 6.10 -15.56 19.70
CA LYS A 106 5.14 -16.27 20.56
C LYS A 106 4.10 -15.21 20.93
N ARG A 107 2.82 -15.44 20.60
CA ARG A 107 1.75 -14.66 21.25
C ARG A 107 2.04 -14.75 22.74
N MET A 108 2.25 -13.62 23.41
CA MET A 108 2.31 -13.60 24.86
C MET A 108 1.04 -14.30 25.34
N HIS A 109 1.20 -15.51 25.90
CA HIS A 109 0.20 -16.00 26.82
C HIS A 109 0.11 -14.93 27.91
N SER A 110 -1.11 -14.49 28.19
CA SER A 110 -1.40 -13.65 29.34
C SER A 110 -0.60 -14.18 30.53
N PRO A 111 0.22 -13.36 31.20
CA PRO A 111 1.01 -13.86 32.32
C PRO A 111 0.07 -14.38 33.40
N ASP A 112 0.31 -15.62 33.81
CA ASP A 112 -0.26 -16.22 35.00
C ASP A 112 0.31 -15.46 36.22
N PRO A 113 -0.49 -14.87 37.11
CA PRO A 113 -0.04 -13.92 38.12
C PRO A 113 0.80 -14.51 39.27
N TYR A 114 1.41 -15.69 39.13
CA TYR A 114 2.01 -16.41 40.26
C TYR A 114 3.46 -16.92 40.13
N GLU A 115 4.24 -16.50 39.13
CA GLU A 115 5.68 -16.78 39.16
C GLU A 115 6.52 -15.50 39.16
N SER A 116 6.93 -15.12 40.37
CA SER A 116 7.94 -14.11 40.62
C SER A 116 9.05 -14.74 41.45
N GLU A 117 10.12 -15.19 40.79
CA GLU A 117 11.48 -15.08 41.32
C GLU A 117 12.54 -15.43 40.27
N LEU A 118 13.61 -14.60 40.25
CA LEU A 118 14.87 -14.74 39.52
C LEU A 118 14.85 -14.55 37.98
N THR A 119 15.16 -13.33 37.53
CA THR A 119 15.77 -13.14 36.21
C THR A 119 16.96 -12.17 36.25
N TYR A 120 18.06 -12.67 35.66
CA TYR A 120 19.28 -11.95 35.27
C TYR A 120 18.96 -10.69 34.45
N GLY A 121 19.81 -9.67 34.59
CA GLY A 121 19.67 -8.35 33.94
C GLY A 121 19.32 -8.44 32.46
N ALA A 122 18.07 -8.11 32.15
CA ALA A 122 17.57 -7.99 30.78
C ALA A 122 18.17 -6.72 30.17
N VAL A 123 19.09 -6.89 29.22
CA VAL A 123 19.42 -5.83 28.27
C VAL A 123 18.13 -5.55 27.50
N GLU A 124 17.56 -4.38 27.72
CA GLU A 124 16.29 -3.94 27.13
C GLU A 124 16.47 -3.78 25.61
N LEU A 125 16.31 -4.89 24.88
CA LEU A 125 16.31 -4.94 23.43
C LEU A 125 15.11 -4.12 22.94
N HIS A 126 15.36 -2.85 22.64
CA HIS A 126 14.39 -1.98 22.01
C HIS A 126 14.14 -2.49 20.58
N HIS A 127 13.07 -3.26 20.42
CA HIS A 127 12.63 -3.75 19.12
C HIS A 127 12.14 -2.57 18.27
N LEU A 128 12.86 -2.27 17.18
CA LEU A 128 12.42 -1.31 16.18
C LEU A 128 11.32 -1.92 15.32
N GLU A 129 10.13 -1.31 15.33
CA GLU A 129 9.08 -1.70 14.40
C GLU A 129 9.45 -1.34 12.96
N MET A 130 9.62 -2.37 12.13
CA MET A 130 9.91 -2.23 10.71
C MET A 130 8.59 -2.01 9.94
N ASN A 131 8.23 -0.76 9.68
CA ASN A 131 7.09 -0.43 8.82
C ASN A 131 7.48 -0.43 7.33
N ARG A 132 6.51 -0.34 6.41
CA ARG A 132 6.77 -0.31 4.96
C ARG A 132 7.72 0.81 4.54
N PHE A 133 7.68 1.95 5.23
CA PHE A 133 8.56 3.10 4.95
C PHE A 133 10.01 2.80 5.38
N HIS A 134 10.20 2.21 6.56
CA HIS A 134 11.50 1.74 7.06
C HIS A 134 12.10 0.67 6.14
N ILE A 135 11.31 -0.32 5.72
CA ILE A 135 11.75 -1.35 4.75
C ILE A 135 12.18 -0.69 3.43
N GLY A 136 11.43 0.30 2.95
CA GLY A 136 11.78 1.05 1.74
C GLY A 136 13.10 1.81 1.87
N MET A 137 13.32 2.49 2.99
CA MET A 137 14.58 3.21 3.25
C MET A 137 15.78 2.28 3.39
N TRP A 138 15.60 1.14 4.08
CA TRP A 138 16.65 0.14 4.21
C TRP A 138 16.98 -0.51 2.85
N GLY A 139 15.97 -0.87 2.06
CA GLY A 139 16.18 -1.39 0.70
C GLY A 139 16.92 -0.41 -0.22
N GLN A 140 16.69 0.90 -0.07
CA GLN A 140 17.48 1.92 -0.78
C GLN A 140 18.92 1.99 -0.30
N ALA A 141 19.17 1.80 1.00
CA ALA A 141 20.54 1.74 1.53
C ALA A 141 21.30 0.51 1.01
N VAL A 142 20.62 -0.64 0.91
CA VAL A 142 21.16 -1.87 0.30
C VAL A 142 21.51 -1.64 -1.17
N LEU A 143 20.60 -1.08 -1.96
CA LEU A 143 20.85 -0.76 -3.37
C LEU A 143 21.97 0.25 -3.57
N ALA A 144 22.15 1.17 -2.62
CA ALA A 144 23.24 2.14 -2.62
C ALA A 144 24.58 1.55 -2.14
N GLY A 145 24.64 0.25 -1.81
CA GLY A 145 25.84 -0.42 -1.31
C GLY A 145 26.26 0.03 0.10
N LYS A 146 25.34 0.61 0.88
CA LYS A 146 25.62 1.08 2.25
C LYS A 146 25.50 -0.01 3.31
N CYS A 147 24.78 -1.10 3.02
CA CYS A 147 24.69 -2.29 3.86
C CYS A 147 24.36 -3.52 3.01
N ASP A 148 24.69 -4.69 3.52
CA ASP A 148 24.29 -5.96 2.92
C ASP A 148 22.80 -6.24 3.19
N PRO A 149 22.07 -6.94 2.29
CA PRO A 149 20.71 -7.43 2.57
C PRO A 149 20.59 -8.29 3.84
N THR A 150 21.68 -8.92 4.28
CA THR A 150 21.72 -9.78 5.47
C THR A 150 22.04 -9.03 6.76
N ASP A 151 22.53 -7.79 6.65
CA ASP A 151 22.89 -6.97 7.80
C ASP A 151 21.70 -6.16 8.33
N PRO A 152 21.64 -5.88 9.65
CA PRO A 152 20.62 -4.98 10.20
C PRO A 152 20.75 -3.57 9.60
N PRO A 153 19.68 -2.74 9.64
CA PRO A 153 19.74 -1.37 9.15
C PRO A 153 20.87 -0.57 9.81
N PRO A 154 21.65 0.23 9.06
CA PRO A 154 22.71 1.06 9.62
C PRO A 154 22.20 1.94 10.75
N GLN A 155 23.00 2.14 11.80
CA GLN A 155 22.59 2.89 12.99
C GLN A 155 22.13 4.32 12.65
N ASP A 156 22.76 4.98 11.67
CA ASP A 156 22.36 6.31 11.19
C ASP A 156 20.91 6.34 10.68
N LEU A 157 20.52 5.26 10.02
CA LEU A 157 19.20 5.08 9.41
C LEU A 157 18.16 4.77 10.51
N VAL A 158 18.55 4.03 11.53
CA VAL A 158 17.76 3.81 12.76
C VAL A 158 17.57 5.12 13.54
N THR A 159 18.62 5.92 13.72
CA THR A 159 18.54 7.22 14.38
C THR A 159 17.60 8.17 13.62
N LEU A 160 17.62 8.13 12.29
CA LEU A 160 16.71 8.90 11.44
C LEU A 160 15.25 8.48 11.61
N TRP A 161 14.97 7.18 11.77
CA TRP A 161 13.62 6.67 12.03
C TRP A 161 13.07 7.11 13.39
N ASN A 162 13.93 7.17 14.40
CA ASN A 162 13.56 7.57 15.75
C ASN A 162 13.44 9.10 15.92
N GLY A 163 13.40 9.85 14.81
CA GLY A 163 13.28 11.31 14.83
C GLY A 163 14.56 12.02 15.26
N GLY A 164 15.70 11.33 15.28
CA GLY A 164 17.00 11.94 15.49
C GLY A 164 17.27 12.98 14.42
N THR A 165 17.51 14.22 14.84
CA THR A 165 17.85 15.33 13.96
C THR A 165 19.28 15.14 13.42
N SER A 166 19.44 14.29 12.42
CA SER A 166 20.67 14.29 11.62
C SER A 166 20.69 15.59 10.82
N SER A 167 21.54 16.53 11.25
CA SER A 167 21.61 17.91 10.78
C SER A 167 22.16 18.08 9.36
N THR A 168 22.44 16.99 8.64
CA THR A 168 23.23 17.03 7.39
C THR A 168 22.52 16.50 6.15
N LEU A 169 21.32 15.93 6.27
CA LEU A 169 20.54 15.52 5.10
C LEU A 169 19.32 16.44 4.95
N SER A 170 19.35 17.24 3.89
CA SER A 170 18.27 18.14 3.48
C SER A 170 16.94 17.39 3.48
N ARG A 171 16.11 17.64 4.50
CA ARG A 171 14.71 17.21 4.53
C ARG A 171 14.06 17.64 3.20
N PRO A 172 13.26 16.78 2.54
CA PRO A 172 12.43 17.23 1.45
C PRO A 172 11.58 18.39 1.96
N LYS A 173 11.85 19.56 1.39
CA LYS A 173 11.26 20.84 1.78
C LYS A 173 9.74 20.67 1.75
N PRO A 174 9.02 20.86 2.86
CA PRO A 174 7.57 20.85 2.80
C PRO A 174 7.15 21.95 1.83
N CYS A 175 6.52 21.59 0.72
CA CYS A 175 5.89 22.53 -0.23
C CYS A 175 4.67 23.17 0.45
N GLY A 176 4.92 23.98 1.47
CA GLY A 176 3.99 24.95 1.97
C GLY A 176 3.89 26.07 0.96
N ARG A 177 2.69 26.32 0.47
CA ARG A 177 2.34 27.54 -0.27
C ARG A 177 2.73 28.74 0.60
N SER A 178 3.80 29.43 0.22
CA SER A 178 4.11 30.76 0.72
C SER A 178 3.02 31.72 0.27
N GLY A 179 2.22 32.21 1.21
CA GLY A 179 1.44 33.43 1.02
C GLY A 179 2.36 34.67 1.05
N PRO A 180 1.88 35.82 0.55
CA PRO A 180 2.67 37.05 0.50
C PRO A 180 2.73 37.76 1.87
N ASN A 181 3.93 38.32 2.16
CA ASN A 181 4.34 39.24 3.25
C ASN A 181 3.32 40.37 3.56
N PRO A 182 3.34 41.02 4.75
CA PRO A 182 4.50 41.74 5.36
C PRO A 182 4.56 41.62 6.91
N ALA A 183 5.45 42.19 7.73
CA ALA A 183 6.34 43.35 7.66
C ALA A 183 7.46 43.20 8.72
N GLN A 184 8.51 44.01 8.56
CA GLN A 184 9.60 44.27 9.51
C GLN A 184 9.12 44.54 10.95
N GLN A 185 9.86 44.02 11.94
CA GLN A 185 10.05 44.74 13.20
C GLN A 185 11.46 44.49 13.76
N ALA A 186 11.95 45.57 14.37
CA ALA A 186 13.33 45.84 14.69
C ALA A 186 13.85 45.06 15.91
N ALA A 187 15.18 44.93 15.97
CA ALA A 187 15.90 44.41 17.10
C ALA A 187 15.82 45.36 18.30
N SER A 188 15.47 44.81 19.46
CA SER A 188 15.78 45.39 20.76
C SER A 188 16.44 44.33 21.63
N SER A 189 17.72 44.57 21.93
CA SER A 189 18.47 43.97 23.02
C SER A 189 17.82 44.31 24.36
N SER A 190 17.65 43.32 25.25
CA SER A 190 18.38 43.25 26.52
C SER A 190 17.67 42.37 27.56
N THR A 191 18.50 41.55 28.21
CA THR A 191 18.44 41.12 29.62
C THR A 191 17.40 40.11 30.09
N SER A 192 17.98 39.05 30.67
CA SER A 192 17.50 38.15 31.73
C SER A 192 16.33 37.22 31.41
N ASP A 193 16.61 36.04 30.83
CA ASP A 193 15.59 35.00 30.67
C ASP A 193 16.17 33.57 30.74
N THR A 194 16.59 33.13 31.93
CA THR A 194 16.69 31.69 32.19
C THR A 194 15.29 31.04 32.31
N THR A 195 14.27 31.83 32.61
CA THR A 195 12.85 31.40 32.71
C THR A 195 12.19 31.18 31.35
N ASN A 196 12.49 31.99 30.31
CA ASN A 196 11.90 31.77 28.98
C ASN A 196 12.45 30.53 28.28
N LEU A 197 13.66 30.06 28.64
CA LEU A 197 14.21 28.83 28.07
C LEU A 197 13.45 27.58 28.55
N LEU A 198 12.95 27.59 29.79
CA LEU A 198 12.20 26.47 30.39
C LEU A 198 10.73 26.44 29.93
N LEU A 199 10.14 27.62 29.68
CA LEU A 199 8.81 27.70 29.04
C LEU A 199 8.85 27.30 27.56
N THR A 200 9.92 27.64 26.84
CA THR A 200 10.07 27.30 25.41
C THR A 200 10.23 25.79 25.18
N THR A 201 10.90 25.07 26.08
CA THR A 201 11.08 23.60 25.96
C THR A 201 9.81 22.80 26.23
N MET A 202 8.82 23.35 26.93
CA MET A 202 7.54 22.67 27.17
C MET A 202 6.49 22.91 26.07
N VAL A 203 6.72 23.86 25.15
CA VAL A 203 5.80 24.14 24.03
C VAL A 203 5.60 22.92 23.11
N PRO A 204 6.64 22.18 22.69
CA PRO A 204 6.45 20.98 21.85
C PRO A 204 5.69 19.86 22.57
N VAL A 205 5.93 19.68 23.88
CA VAL A 205 5.28 18.65 24.68
C VAL A 205 3.78 18.94 24.85
N MET A 206 3.42 20.19 25.16
CA MET A 206 2.02 20.61 25.24
C MET A 206 1.34 20.58 23.87
N ALA A 207 2.05 20.92 22.78
CA ALA A 207 1.52 20.81 21.43
C ALA A 207 1.24 19.34 21.03
N MET A 208 2.07 18.39 21.44
CA MET A 208 1.84 16.96 21.17
C MET A 208 0.65 16.39 21.96
N MET A 209 0.45 16.81 23.21
CA MET A 209 -0.71 16.38 24.01
C MET A 209 -2.02 17.02 23.51
N ALA A 210 -2.00 18.29 23.08
CA ALA A 210 -3.17 18.96 22.49
C ALA A 210 -3.58 18.35 21.14
N GLN A 211 -2.63 17.89 20.32
CA GLN A 211 -2.94 17.20 19.06
C GLN A 211 -3.63 15.84 19.29
N ASN A 212 -3.34 15.15 20.39
CA ASN A 212 -3.96 13.85 20.70
C ASN A 212 -5.43 13.97 21.16
N MET A 213 -5.80 15.06 21.84
CA MET A 213 -7.19 15.31 22.24
C MET A 213 -8.02 16.00 21.14
N ALA A 214 -7.39 16.72 20.22
CA ALA A 214 -8.06 17.35 19.08
C ALA A 214 -8.58 16.35 18.02
N VAL A 215 -8.19 15.06 18.09
CA VAL A 215 -8.72 14.02 17.19
C VAL A 215 -10.18 13.66 17.52
N LEU A 216 -10.62 13.86 18.77
CA LEU A 216 -11.99 13.53 19.20
C LEU A 216 -12.99 14.69 19.04
N CYS A 217 -12.51 15.93 18.90
CA CYS A 217 -13.34 17.12 18.70
C CYS A 217 -13.24 17.69 17.27
N ARG A 218 -12.91 16.87 16.27
CA ARG A 218 -13.10 17.31 14.88
C ARG A 218 -14.61 17.24 14.60
N PRO A 219 -15.30 18.37 14.38
CA PRO A 219 -16.71 18.35 14.05
C PRO A 219 -16.90 17.38 12.87
N PRO A 220 -17.96 16.55 12.87
CA PRO A 220 -18.17 15.56 11.82
C PRO A 220 -17.98 16.26 10.49
N LEU A 221 -16.90 15.89 9.79
CA LEU A 221 -16.57 16.47 8.50
C LEU A 221 -17.81 16.24 7.64
N ARG A 222 -18.51 17.33 7.32
CA ARG A 222 -19.67 17.28 6.44
C ARG A 222 -19.26 16.43 5.23
N PRO A 223 -20.08 15.45 4.83
CA PRO A 223 -19.78 14.63 3.66
C PRO A 223 -19.33 15.57 2.54
N PRO A 224 -18.17 15.33 1.90
CA PRO A 224 -17.70 16.17 0.81
C PRO A 224 -18.85 16.39 -0.16
N ALA A 225 -19.13 17.65 -0.50
CA ALA A 225 -20.24 17.96 -1.38
C ALA A 225 -20.08 17.15 -2.67
N ILE A 226 -21.18 16.59 -3.18
CA ILE A 226 -21.18 15.70 -4.36
C ILE A 226 -20.46 16.35 -5.55
N ALA A 227 -20.50 17.69 -5.64
CA ALA A 227 -19.80 18.50 -6.62
C ALA A 227 -18.27 18.32 -6.64
N ASP A 228 -17.64 17.99 -5.51
CA ASP A 228 -16.17 17.83 -5.42
C ASP A 228 -15.70 16.49 -5.99
N ASN A 229 -16.59 15.49 -6.09
CA ASN A 229 -16.21 14.15 -6.53
C ASN A 229 -15.80 14.13 -8.01
N LEU A 230 -16.47 14.90 -8.88
CA LEU A 230 -16.11 14.99 -10.30
C LEU A 230 -14.72 15.63 -10.45
N HIS A 231 -14.38 16.63 -9.63
CA HIS A 231 -13.06 17.26 -9.66
C HIS A 231 -11.96 16.27 -9.30
N ILE A 232 -12.13 15.55 -8.19
CA ILE A 232 -11.16 14.56 -7.73
C ILE A 232 -11.01 13.42 -8.75
N PHE A 233 -12.11 13.01 -9.38
CA PHE A 233 -12.14 12.01 -10.43
C PHE A 233 -11.33 12.45 -11.66
N MET A 234 -11.59 13.64 -12.20
CA MET A 234 -10.91 14.15 -13.41
C MET A 234 -9.41 14.35 -13.19
N ASP A 235 -9.00 14.84 -12.01
CA ASP A 235 -7.57 14.98 -11.68
C ASP A 235 -6.89 13.60 -11.56
N ALA A 236 -7.61 12.59 -11.05
CA ALA A 236 -7.09 11.23 -10.97
C ALA A 236 -6.98 10.58 -12.36
N PHE A 237 -7.94 10.86 -13.25
CA PHE A 237 -7.91 10.41 -14.64
C PHE A 237 -6.73 11.02 -15.41
N GLN A 238 -6.54 12.34 -15.28
CA GLN A 238 -5.42 13.06 -15.88
C GLN A 238 -4.08 12.42 -15.50
N ARG A 239 -3.85 12.16 -14.20
CA ARG A 239 -2.62 11.52 -13.72
C ARG A 239 -2.46 10.08 -14.23
N ALA A 240 -3.55 9.33 -14.33
CA ALA A 240 -3.50 7.92 -14.74
C ALA A 240 -3.25 7.75 -16.24
N LYS A 241 -3.72 8.70 -17.07
CA LYS A 241 -3.70 8.60 -18.54
C LYS A 241 -2.78 9.59 -19.22
N ASN A 242 -2.17 10.50 -18.48
CA ASN A 242 -1.27 11.54 -18.98
C ASN A 242 -1.92 12.41 -20.08
N VAL A 243 -3.20 12.75 -19.89
CA VAL A 243 -3.96 13.61 -20.81
C VAL A 243 -3.53 15.07 -20.62
N VAL A 244 -3.49 15.84 -21.71
CA VAL A 244 -3.12 17.26 -21.69
C VAL A 244 -4.07 18.04 -20.76
N ASN A 245 -3.49 18.87 -19.89
CA ASN A 245 -4.22 19.58 -18.84
C ASN A 245 -5.34 20.48 -19.38
N THR A 246 -5.13 21.12 -20.55
CA THR A 246 -6.12 22.01 -21.18
C THR A 246 -7.40 21.25 -21.54
N CYS A 247 -7.29 20.05 -22.12
CA CYS A 247 -8.43 19.21 -22.47
C CYS A 247 -9.20 18.78 -21.21
N ILE A 248 -8.50 18.46 -20.11
CA ILE A 248 -9.12 18.06 -18.83
C ILE A 248 -9.91 19.20 -18.20
N VAL A 249 -9.40 20.43 -18.22
CA VAL A 249 -10.08 21.60 -17.65
C VAL A 249 -11.39 21.89 -18.40
N ASN A 250 -11.35 21.86 -19.73
CA ASN A 250 -12.54 22.08 -20.56
C ASN A 250 -13.57 20.97 -20.37
N ALA A 251 -13.14 19.71 -20.47
CA ALA A 251 -14.01 18.56 -20.25
C ALA A 251 -14.66 18.58 -18.86
N LYS A 252 -13.92 18.99 -17.83
CA LYS A 252 -14.45 19.13 -16.48
C LYS A 252 -15.54 20.19 -16.38
N GLY A 253 -15.38 21.34 -17.04
CA GLY A 253 -16.41 22.38 -17.12
C GLY A 253 -17.70 21.83 -17.72
N HIS A 254 -17.62 21.27 -18.93
CA HIS A 254 -18.77 20.75 -19.65
C HIS A 254 -19.49 19.59 -18.93
N LEU A 255 -18.73 18.65 -18.35
CA LEU A 255 -19.33 17.54 -17.59
C LEU A 255 -20.04 18.04 -16.32
N ARG A 256 -19.46 19.04 -15.63
CA ARG A 256 -20.09 19.66 -14.45
C ARG A 256 -21.36 20.40 -14.83
N ASP A 257 -21.32 21.19 -15.90
CA ASP A 257 -22.47 21.99 -16.34
C ASP A 257 -23.62 21.08 -16.81
N ALA A 258 -23.30 19.90 -17.36
CA ALA A 258 -24.26 18.86 -17.69
C ALA A 258 -24.61 17.90 -16.51
N SER A 259 -24.19 18.22 -15.29
CA SER A 259 -24.46 17.44 -14.07
C SER A 259 -24.01 15.97 -14.09
N TYR A 260 -22.96 15.65 -14.85
CA TYR A 260 -22.40 14.30 -14.88
C TYR A 260 -21.65 13.98 -13.58
N THR A 261 -21.86 12.77 -13.08
CA THR A 261 -21.05 12.17 -12.00
C THR A 261 -20.25 10.99 -12.54
N PRO A 262 -19.16 10.56 -11.88
CA PRO A 262 -18.38 9.40 -12.31
C PRO A 262 -19.23 8.12 -12.45
N ASP A 263 -20.25 7.96 -11.62
CA ASP A 263 -21.18 6.83 -11.68
C ASP A 263 -22.01 6.86 -12.97
N ILE A 264 -22.57 8.02 -13.32
CA ILE A 264 -23.34 8.23 -14.56
C ILE A 264 -22.44 8.01 -15.80
N ILE A 265 -21.20 8.49 -15.78
CA ILE A 265 -20.25 8.31 -16.90
C ILE A 265 -19.98 6.82 -17.17
N CYS A 266 -20.00 5.97 -16.13
CA CYS A 266 -19.84 4.52 -16.27
C CYS A 266 -21.09 3.84 -16.87
N GLU A 267 -22.27 4.45 -16.82
CA GLU A 267 -23.50 3.80 -17.25
C GLU A 267 -23.48 3.45 -18.75
N PRO A 268 -24.11 2.30 -19.12
CA PRO A 268 -24.24 1.91 -20.52
C PRO A 268 -25.21 2.81 -21.30
N SER A 269 -26.11 3.51 -20.61
CA SER A 269 -27.06 4.49 -21.17
C SER A 269 -26.35 5.70 -21.80
N VAL A 270 -25.19 6.09 -21.28
CA VAL A 270 -24.41 7.22 -21.79
C VAL A 270 -23.59 6.78 -23.00
N THR A 271 -23.93 7.27 -24.19
CA THR A 271 -23.24 6.92 -25.44
C THR A 271 -21.83 7.55 -25.49
N SER A 272 -20.89 6.87 -26.17
CA SER A 272 -19.54 7.42 -26.38
C SER A 272 -19.59 8.72 -27.18
N GLU A 273 -20.45 8.79 -28.20
CA GLU A 273 -20.65 9.99 -29.02
C GLU A 273 -21.01 11.21 -28.17
N ARG A 274 -21.93 11.04 -27.21
CA ARG A 274 -22.33 12.14 -26.32
C ARG A 274 -21.18 12.63 -25.44
N LEU A 275 -20.34 11.72 -24.96
CA LEU A 275 -19.16 12.10 -24.18
C LEU A 275 -18.09 12.76 -25.06
N MET A 276 -17.94 12.33 -26.31
CA MET A 276 -17.04 13.00 -27.27
C MET A 276 -17.48 14.44 -27.53
N GLU A 277 -18.76 14.68 -27.76
CA GLU A 277 -19.32 16.03 -27.94
C GLU A 277 -19.07 16.94 -26.74
N LEU A 278 -19.26 16.42 -25.52
CA LEU A 278 -19.11 17.20 -24.29
C LEU A 278 -17.66 17.47 -23.91
N THR A 279 -16.77 16.50 -24.15
CA THR A 279 -15.39 16.56 -23.65
C THR A 279 -14.37 16.98 -24.70
N GLY A 280 -14.69 16.84 -25.99
CA GLY A 280 -13.75 16.99 -27.10
C GLY A 280 -12.68 15.91 -27.16
N PHE A 281 -12.82 14.83 -26.38
CA PHE A 281 -11.89 13.70 -26.38
C PHE A 281 -12.05 12.84 -27.64
N ALA A 282 -10.96 12.20 -28.05
CA ALA A 282 -11.02 11.17 -29.07
C ALA A 282 -11.81 9.96 -28.56
N GLU A 283 -12.42 9.18 -29.46
CA GLU A 283 -13.23 8.00 -29.12
C GLU A 283 -12.51 7.04 -28.17
N VAL A 284 -11.22 6.78 -28.44
CA VAL A 284 -10.37 5.92 -27.61
C VAL A 284 -10.21 6.46 -26.19
N GLU A 285 -10.06 7.77 -26.03
CA GLU A 285 -9.94 8.43 -24.73
C GLU A 285 -11.27 8.40 -23.96
N VAL A 286 -12.40 8.54 -24.66
CA VAL A 286 -13.74 8.39 -24.07
C VAL A 286 -13.95 6.97 -23.54
N HIS A 287 -13.57 5.93 -24.29
CA HIS A 287 -13.62 4.55 -23.79
C HIS A 287 -12.73 4.35 -22.56
N GLN A 288 -11.55 4.97 -22.53
CA GLN A 288 -10.68 4.95 -21.35
C GLN A 288 -11.30 5.69 -20.16
N LEU A 289 -11.96 6.82 -20.40
CA LEU A 289 -12.68 7.59 -19.39
C LEU A 289 -13.80 6.76 -18.78
N LYS A 290 -14.66 6.12 -19.58
CA LYS A 290 -15.73 5.22 -19.11
C LYS A 290 -15.18 4.08 -18.27
N LYS A 291 -14.14 3.40 -18.76
CA LYS A 291 -13.48 2.30 -18.03
C LYS A 291 -12.89 2.78 -16.69
N PHE A 292 -12.27 3.94 -16.68
CA PHE A 292 -11.69 4.53 -15.48
C PHE A 292 -12.76 4.94 -14.47
N ALA A 293 -13.88 5.52 -14.94
CA ALA A 293 -15.05 5.86 -14.14
C ALA A 293 -15.59 4.64 -13.39
N CYS A 294 -15.84 3.53 -14.08
CA CYS A 294 -16.32 2.30 -13.45
C CYS A 294 -15.38 1.77 -12.35
N GLN A 295 -14.07 1.78 -12.61
CA GLN A 295 -13.07 1.35 -11.62
C GLN A 295 -12.98 2.30 -10.43
N TRP A 296 -13.10 3.60 -10.69
CA TRP A 296 -13.03 4.63 -9.66
C TRP A 296 -14.24 4.58 -8.74
N SER A 297 -15.44 4.49 -9.30
CA SER A 297 -16.70 4.32 -8.57
C SER A 297 -16.68 3.09 -7.66
N GLY A 298 -16.25 1.93 -8.18
CA GLY A 298 -16.12 0.72 -7.36
C GLY A 298 -15.13 0.86 -6.20
N LYS A 299 -14.03 1.61 -6.38
CA LYS A 299 -13.08 1.92 -5.30
C LYS A 299 -13.69 2.85 -4.25
N MET A 300 -14.47 3.84 -4.67
CA MET A 300 -15.11 4.79 -3.77
C MET A 300 -16.24 4.16 -2.97
N GLU A 301 -17.02 3.27 -3.59
CA GLU A 301 -18.03 2.47 -2.90
C GLU A 301 -17.39 1.57 -1.83
N GLY A 302 -16.30 0.87 -2.18
CA GLY A 302 -15.55 0.07 -1.22
C GLY A 302 -14.97 0.87 -0.06
N LYS A 303 -14.62 2.16 -0.26
CA LYS A 303 -14.20 3.06 0.81
C LYS A 303 -15.37 3.53 1.67
N ARG A 304 -16.54 3.80 1.08
CA ARG A 304 -17.77 4.16 1.82
C ARG A 304 -18.25 3.02 2.70
N ALA A 305 -18.31 1.81 2.15
CA ALA A 305 -18.69 0.60 2.90
C ALA A 305 -17.81 0.37 4.13
N ARG A 306 -16.49 0.60 4.03
CA ARG A 306 -15.55 0.46 5.17
C ARG A 306 -15.74 1.52 6.26
N ARG A 307 -16.34 2.67 5.93
CA ARG A 307 -16.56 3.76 6.88
C ARG A 307 -17.92 3.64 7.57
N GLY A 308 -18.73 2.63 7.25
CA GLY A 308 -20.08 2.49 7.78
C GLY A 308 -21.03 3.62 7.35
N ILE A 309 -20.67 4.37 6.31
CA ILE A 309 -21.51 5.43 5.75
C ILE A 309 -22.37 4.78 4.67
N SER A 310 -23.47 4.15 5.09
CA SER A 310 -24.58 3.83 4.18
C SER A 310 -25.45 5.08 4.03
N PHE A 311 -25.72 5.48 2.79
CA PHE A 311 -26.74 6.50 2.50
C PHE A 311 -28.12 5.85 2.43
#